data_AF-A0A957QUB5-F1
#
_entry.id   AF-A0A957QUB5-F1
#
_cell.length_a   1.000
_cell.length_b   1.000
_cell.length_c   1.000
_cell.angle_alpha   90.00
_cell.angle_beta   90.00
_cell.angle_gamma   90.00
#
_symmetry.space_group_name_H-M   'P 1'
#
loop_
_entity.id
_entity.type
_entity.pdbx_description
1 polymer ?
#
loop_
_entity_poly.entity_id
_entity_poly.type
_entity_poly.pdbx_seq_one_letter_code
_entity_poly.pdbx_strand_id
1 'polypeptide(L)'
;MAFSGAIALPPPLPTPAVLTATGIYLNALGGTGTGLTFNTSDILHYDLTNGVWSMVFDGSDVGITVGVDGFQMEVDGTLLLSLALDATLPGIGAVDDADIVRFTPTQLGPTTTGTYTMVLDGSDVGLDAIASENIDALGRTPDGDLLVSVAGSFSAGGVTGGDEDIFRFDATSLGDETAGAWSLTFDGSDMALDTATGEDIDGFWVDPATGALYLSSLDFFTIGVGVAGDKNDLYVCAPGSLGEATACTPGFFWDAGAHGLEGGNVRGFTLIPAQGVTGAQAVAPASQALHLPLITRP
;
A
#
# COMPACT_ATOMS: atom_id res chain seq x y z
N MET A 1 49.29 0.85 36.93
CA MET A 1 48.71 -0.09 35.97
C MET A 1 47.53 0.60 35.31
N ALA A 2 47.66 1.03 34.06
CA ALA A 2 46.56 1.62 33.30
C ALA A 2 46.03 0.54 32.35
N PHE A 3 44.76 0.14 32.51
CA PHE A 3 44.08 -0.75 31.58
C PHE A 3 43.66 0.05 30.35
N SER A 4 44.39 -0.13 29.26
CA SER A 4 43.97 0.32 27.92
C SER A 4 43.13 -0.78 27.28
N GLY A 5 41.84 -0.83 27.64
CA GLY A 5 40.86 -1.66 26.94
C GLY A 5 40.29 -0.87 25.77
N ALA A 6 40.72 -1.16 24.55
CA ALA A 6 40.06 -0.65 23.36
C ALA A 6 38.66 -1.28 23.28
N ILE A 7 37.62 -0.45 23.44
CA ILE A 7 36.25 -0.84 23.18
C ILE A 7 36.16 -1.04 21.66
N ALA A 8 35.96 -2.29 21.23
CA ALA A 8 35.70 -2.58 19.83
C ALA A 8 34.40 -1.85 19.45
N LEU A 9 34.47 -1.01 18.42
CA LEU A 9 33.28 -0.38 17.86
C LEU A 9 32.36 -1.51 17.36
N PRO A 10 31.03 -1.41 17.60
CA PRO A 10 30.09 -2.35 17.00
C PRO A 10 30.29 -2.36 15.48
N PRO A 11 30.10 -3.52 14.82
CA PRO A 11 30.16 -3.58 13.36
C PRO A 11 29.22 -2.52 12.77
N PRO A 12 29.60 -1.85 11.67
CA PRO A 12 28.70 -0.91 11.02
C PRO A 12 27.38 -1.63 10.71
N LEU A 13 26.26 -0.99 11.04
CA LEU A 13 24.94 -1.49 10.66
C LEU A 13 24.97 -1.76 9.15
N PRO A 14 24.42 -2.89 8.66
CA PRO A 14 24.25 -3.08 7.22
C PRO A 14 23.56 -1.84 6.66
N THR A 15 24.15 -1.26 5.62
CA THR A 15 23.53 -0.16 4.90
C THR A 15 22.15 -0.65 4.43
N PRO A 16 21.04 0.04 4.74
CA PRO A 16 19.74 -0.37 4.25
C PRO A 16 19.83 -0.60 2.75
N ALA A 17 19.32 -1.75 2.29
CA ALA A 17 19.24 -2.02 0.87
C ALA A 17 18.26 -1.00 0.27
N VAL A 18 18.78 0.08 -0.32
CA VAL A 18 17.95 1.05 -1.02
C VAL A 18 17.32 0.31 -2.20
N LEU A 19 16.01 0.07 -2.13
CA LEU A 19 15.24 -0.55 -3.20
C LEU A 19 15.23 0.41 -4.39
N THR A 20 16.01 0.07 -5.41
CA THR A 20 16.22 0.90 -6.62
C THR A 20 15.74 0.20 -7.88
N ALA A 21 15.24 -1.03 -7.77
CA ALA A 21 14.78 -1.76 -8.94
C ALA A 21 13.48 -1.15 -9.43
N THR A 22 13.46 -0.78 -10.71
CA THR A 22 12.25 -0.30 -11.37
C THR A 22 11.19 -1.40 -11.38
N GLY A 23 9.94 -1.04 -11.12
CA GLY A 23 8.82 -1.96 -11.23
C GLY A 23 7.66 -1.61 -10.31
N ILE A 24 6.77 -2.59 -10.16
CA ILE A 24 5.64 -2.55 -9.24
C ILE A 24 5.96 -3.49 -8.09
N TYR A 25 5.92 -2.97 -6.88
CA TYR A 25 6.01 -3.77 -5.68
C TYR A 25 4.63 -3.83 -5.07
N LEU A 26 4.16 -5.00 -4.69
CA LEU A 26 2.78 -5.16 -4.25
C LEU A 26 2.60 -6.32 -3.28
N ASN A 27 1.63 -6.18 -2.39
CA ASN A 27 1.02 -7.25 -1.65
C ASN A 27 -0.15 -7.77 -2.48
N ALA A 28 -0.41 -9.08 -2.39
CA ALA A 28 -1.55 -9.67 -3.05
C ALA A 28 -2.29 -10.65 -2.16
N LEU A 29 -3.62 -10.55 -2.17
CA LEU A 29 -4.49 -11.56 -1.60
C LEU A 29 -4.72 -12.67 -2.63
N GLY A 30 -3.91 -13.73 -2.49
CA GLY A 30 -3.97 -14.90 -3.35
C GLY A 30 -3.50 -14.63 -4.78
N GLY A 31 -3.91 -15.51 -5.70
CA GLY A 31 -3.52 -15.45 -7.10
C GLY A 31 -2.55 -16.56 -7.50
N THR A 32 -2.45 -16.81 -8.81
CA THR A 32 -1.54 -17.81 -9.39
C THR A 32 -0.90 -17.29 -10.67
N GLY A 33 0.20 -17.90 -11.11
CA GLY A 33 0.86 -17.56 -12.39
C GLY A 33 2.19 -16.82 -12.24
N THR A 34 2.52 -16.32 -11.04
CA THR A 34 3.77 -15.59 -10.77
C THR A 34 5.00 -16.49 -10.78
N GLY A 35 4.80 -17.81 -10.63
CA GLY A 35 5.87 -18.80 -10.44
C GLY A 35 6.47 -18.80 -9.04
N LEU A 36 5.95 -17.98 -8.13
CA LEU A 36 6.33 -17.91 -6.72
C LEU A 36 5.28 -18.60 -5.84
N THR A 37 5.73 -19.16 -4.73
CA THR A 37 4.84 -19.47 -3.60
C THR A 37 4.90 -18.28 -2.66
N PHE A 38 3.76 -17.66 -2.40
CA PHE A 38 3.62 -16.52 -1.50
C PHE A 38 2.27 -16.60 -0.76
N ASN A 39 2.12 -15.81 0.30
CA ASN A 39 0.92 -15.67 1.09
C ASN A 39 0.57 -14.18 1.31
N THR A 40 -0.50 -13.92 2.06
CA THR A 40 -1.04 -12.56 2.27
C THR A 40 -0.15 -11.64 3.09
N SER A 41 0.90 -12.17 3.73
CA SER A 41 1.89 -11.38 4.49
C SER A 41 3.09 -10.94 3.63
N ASP A 42 3.15 -11.34 2.35
CA ASP A 42 4.34 -11.16 1.52
C ASP A 42 4.24 -9.92 0.62
N ILE A 43 5.38 -9.36 0.22
CA ILE A 43 5.48 -8.32 -0.80
C ILE A 43 6.31 -8.84 -1.96
N LEU A 44 5.74 -8.77 -3.15
CA LEU A 44 6.34 -9.18 -4.41
C LEU A 44 6.84 -7.97 -5.19
N HIS A 45 7.75 -8.20 -6.13
CA HIS A 45 8.17 -7.22 -7.14
C HIS A 45 7.97 -7.80 -8.53
N TYR A 46 7.26 -7.05 -9.37
CA TYR A 46 7.17 -7.25 -10.80
C TYR A 46 8.09 -6.27 -11.53
N ASP A 47 9.14 -6.78 -12.15
CA ASP A 47 10.06 -5.98 -12.97
C ASP A 47 9.41 -5.66 -14.33
N LEU A 48 9.02 -4.40 -14.51
CA LEU A 48 8.38 -3.90 -15.73
C LEU A 48 9.28 -3.97 -16.98
N THR A 49 10.59 -4.18 -16.82
CA THR A 49 11.55 -4.25 -17.93
C THR A 49 11.58 -5.62 -18.60
N ASN A 50 11.50 -6.68 -17.80
CA ASN A 50 11.67 -8.07 -18.27
C ASN A 50 10.50 -8.99 -17.92
N GLY A 51 9.52 -8.49 -17.17
CA GLY A 51 8.30 -9.20 -16.80
C GLY A 51 8.51 -10.33 -15.80
N VAL A 52 9.48 -10.19 -14.89
CA VAL A 52 9.84 -11.22 -13.90
C VAL A 52 9.32 -10.85 -12.52
N TRP A 53 8.72 -11.84 -11.86
CA TRP A 53 8.32 -11.76 -10.46
C TRP A 53 9.45 -12.17 -9.53
N SER A 54 9.60 -11.47 -8.41
CA SER A 54 10.49 -11.85 -7.31
C SER A 54 9.88 -11.55 -5.94
N MET A 55 10.32 -12.26 -4.91
CA MET A 55 9.92 -12.01 -3.52
C MET A 55 10.81 -10.91 -2.93
N VAL A 56 10.21 -9.88 -2.32
CA VAL A 56 10.91 -8.75 -1.69
C VAL A 56 10.82 -8.81 -0.18
N PHE A 57 9.69 -9.22 0.37
CA PHE A 57 9.47 -9.35 1.80
C PHE A 57 8.64 -10.60 2.04
N ASP A 58 9.15 -11.50 2.88
CA ASP A 58 8.42 -12.66 3.37
C ASP A 58 7.97 -12.37 4.80
N GLY A 59 6.69 -12.07 4.98
CA GLY A 59 6.17 -11.66 6.28
C GLY A 59 6.14 -12.80 7.30
N SER A 60 6.12 -14.06 6.81
CA SER A 60 6.09 -15.23 7.66
C SER A 60 7.42 -15.44 8.41
N ASP A 61 8.54 -15.03 7.80
CA ASP A 61 9.87 -15.08 8.44
C ASP A 61 10.00 -14.10 9.62
N VAL A 62 9.16 -13.06 9.65
CA VAL A 62 9.21 -11.99 10.65
C VAL A 62 7.95 -11.93 11.52
N GLY A 63 7.24 -13.05 11.60
CA GLY A 63 6.19 -13.26 12.59
C GLY A 63 4.81 -12.72 12.22
N ILE A 64 4.59 -12.28 10.98
CA ILE A 64 3.26 -11.85 10.53
C ILE A 64 2.44 -13.08 10.14
N THR A 65 1.39 -13.38 10.91
CA THR A 65 0.50 -14.53 10.68
C THR A 65 -0.90 -14.16 10.21
N VAL A 66 -1.22 -12.87 10.18
CA VAL A 66 -2.55 -12.34 9.86
C VAL A 66 -2.66 -11.81 8.43
N GLY A 67 -1.54 -11.49 7.79
CA GLY A 67 -1.48 -10.81 6.50
C GLY A 67 -1.08 -9.34 6.65
N VAL A 68 -0.62 -8.76 5.55
CA VAL A 68 -0.41 -7.32 5.38
C VAL A 68 -1.52 -6.83 4.46
N ASP A 69 -2.22 -5.77 4.85
CA ASP A 69 -3.21 -5.14 3.95
C ASP A 69 -2.55 -4.02 3.14
N GLY A 70 -2.05 -2.99 3.83
CA GLY A 70 -1.36 -1.86 3.24
C GLY A 70 0.13 -1.86 3.53
N PHE A 71 0.92 -1.33 2.60
CA PHE A 71 2.31 -0.99 2.90
C PHE A 71 2.81 0.21 2.09
N GLN A 72 3.83 0.88 2.63
CA GLN A 72 4.60 1.91 1.95
C GLN A 72 6.08 1.58 2.08
N MET A 73 6.80 1.52 0.96
CA MET A 73 8.26 1.52 0.98
C MET A 73 8.80 2.93 1.17
N GLU A 74 9.71 3.08 2.11
CA GLU A 74 10.35 4.34 2.44
C GLU A 74 11.71 4.45 1.74
N VAL A 75 12.15 5.69 1.47
CA VAL A 75 13.41 5.96 0.75
C VAL A 75 14.63 5.42 1.50
N ASP A 76 14.54 5.30 2.82
CA ASP A 76 15.57 4.73 3.68
C ASP A 76 15.59 3.19 3.69
N GLY A 77 14.72 2.54 2.91
CA GLY A 77 14.62 1.09 2.81
C GLY A 77 13.78 0.43 3.90
N THR A 78 13.15 1.20 4.80
CA THR A 78 12.16 0.68 5.74
C THR A 78 10.80 0.50 5.08
N LEU A 79 9.93 -0.29 5.70
CA LEU A 79 8.54 -0.49 5.26
C LEU A 79 7.61 0.03 6.34
N LEU A 80 6.59 0.78 5.98
CA LEU A 80 5.39 0.91 6.80
C LEU A 80 4.43 -0.21 6.44
N LEU A 81 3.79 -0.82 7.41
CA LEU A 81 2.86 -1.93 7.25
C LEU A 81 1.60 -1.67 8.10
N SER A 82 0.43 -1.92 7.52
CA SER A 82 -0.79 -2.22 8.27
C SER A 82 -1.11 -3.70 8.17
N LEU A 83 -1.83 -4.24 9.16
CA LEU A 83 -2.07 -5.66 9.31
C LEU A 83 -3.56 -5.98 9.12
N ALA A 84 -3.85 -7.14 8.55
CA ALA A 84 -5.23 -7.49 8.24
C ALA A 84 -6.13 -7.79 9.44
N LEU A 85 -5.53 -8.08 10.60
CA LEU A 85 -6.19 -8.38 11.87
C LEU A 85 -5.22 -8.05 13.01
N ASP A 86 -5.76 -7.89 14.21
CA ASP A 86 -4.96 -7.80 15.44
C ASP A 86 -3.92 -8.92 15.55
N ALA A 87 -2.70 -8.55 15.89
CA ALA A 87 -1.58 -9.45 16.00
C ALA A 87 -0.67 -9.12 17.19
N THR A 88 0.31 -9.99 17.43
CA THR A 88 1.42 -9.71 18.34
C THR A 88 2.72 -9.83 17.56
N LEU A 89 3.41 -8.72 17.36
CA LEU A 89 4.66 -8.69 16.60
C LEU A 89 5.90 -8.81 17.50
N PRO A 90 6.96 -9.50 17.05
CA PRO A 90 8.19 -9.64 17.81
C PRO A 90 8.80 -8.28 18.19
N GLY A 91 9.05 -8.10 19.49
CA GLY A 91 9.76 -6.93 20.03
C GLY A 91 8.88 -5.74 20.40
N ILE A 92 7.67 -5.62 19.84
CA ILE A 92 6.76 -4.50 20.12
C ILE A 92 5.45 -4.91 20.80
N GLY A 93 5.06 -6.20 20.75
CA GLY A 93 3.86 -6.68 21.45
C GLY A 93 2.60 -6.58 20.59
N ALA A 94 1.47 -6.24 21.21
CA ALA A 94 0.18 -6.14 20.53
C ALA A 94 0.20 -5.00 19.49
N VAL A 95 -0.45 -5.25 18.36
CA VAL A 95 -0.65 -4.32 17.24
C VAL A 95 -2.04 -4.60 16.73
N ASP A 96 -2.91 -3.60 16.78
CA ASP A 96 -4.28 -3.69 16.30
C ASP A 96 -4.32 -3.43 14.78
N ASP A 97 -5.39 -3.84 14.11
CA ASP A 97 -5.57 -3.64 12.66
C ASP A 97 -5.74 -2.16 12.25
N ALA A 98 -6.05 -1.28 13.20
CA ALA A 98 -6.02 0.17 13.05
C ALA A 98 -4.62 0.81 13.26
N ASP A 99 -3.58 0.02 13.53
CA ASP A 99 -2.21 0.53 13.76
C ASP A 99 -1.35 0.48 12.49
N ILE A 100 -0.29 1.29 12.48
CA ILE A 100 0.79 1.20 11.49
C ILE A 100 2.12 0.99 12.17
N VAL A 101 2.84 -0.03 11.72
CA VAL A 101 4.18 -0.36 12.20
C VAL A 101 5.22 -0.10 11.13
N ARG A 102 6.43 0.27 11.55
CA ARG A 102 7.62 0.32 10.70
C ARG A 102 8.41 -0.96 10.86
N PHE A 103 8.61 -1.68 9.78
CA PHE A 103 9.60 -2.74 9.69
C PHE A 103 10.94 -2.17 9.20
N THR A 104 11.99 -2.35 10.01
CA THR A 104 13.37 -2.03 9.64
C THR A 104 14.09 -3.31 9.24
N PRO A 105 14.29 -3.56 7.93
CA PRO A 105 14.95 -4.78 7.48
C PRO A 105 16.43 -4.78 7.82
N THR A 106 16.91 -5.89 8.36
CA THR A 106 18.32 -6.27 8.26
C THR A 106 18.59 -7.11 7.01
N GLN A 107 17.56 -7.79 6.49
CA GLN A 107 17.59 -8.53 5.24
C GLN A 107 16.17 -8.58 4.63
N LEU A 108 16.08 -8.34 3.32
CA LEU A 108 14.87 -8.52 2.50
C LEU A 108 15.02 -9.75 1.58
N GLY A 109 13.93 -10.17 0.97
CA GLY A 109 13.81 -11.30 0.03
C GLY A 109 13.15 -12.54 0.65
N PRO A 110 13.31 -13.74 0.04
CA PRO A 110 12.72 -14.99 0.55
C PRO A 110 13.25 -15.47 1.92
N THR A 111 14.14 -14.70 2.54
CA THR A 111 14.60 -14.91 3.91
C THR A 111 14.69 -13.54 4.53
N THR A 112 13.58 -13.10 5.11
CA THR A 112 13.43 -11.75 5.65
C THR A 112 13.81 -11.71 7.13
N THR A 113 14.58 -10.69 7.53
CA THR A 113 14.91 -10.45 8.95
C THR A 113 14.90 -8.96 9.23
N GLY A 114 14.49 -8.57 10.43
CA GLY A 114 14.44 -7.17 10.83
C GLY A 114 13.75 -6.98 12.17
N THR A 115 13.37 -5.75 12.46
CA THR A 115 12.71 -5.36 13.71
C THR A 115 11.56 -4.40 13.45
N TYR A 116 10.57 -4.39 14.34
CA TYR A 116 9.43 -3.49 14.26
C TYR A 116 9.57 -2.32 15.25
N THR A 117 8.92 -1.22 14.92
CA THR A 117 8.61 -0.09 15.82
C THR A 117 7.21 0.43 15.49
N MET A 118 6.43 0.84 16.49
CA MET A 118 5.15 1.52 16.26
C MET A 118 5.35 2.85 15.55
N VAL A 119 4.46 3.19 14.62
CA VAL A 119 4.43 4.50 13.92
C VAL A 119 3.15 5.24 14.22
N LEU A 120 2.01 4.57 14.14
CA LEU A 120 0.71 5.12 14.48
C LEU A 120 -0.01 4.09 15.34
N ASP A 121 -0.38 4.51 16.55
CA ASP A 121 -1.38 3.83 17.38
C ASP A 121 -2.74 4.44 17.00
N GLY A 122 -3.61 3.66 16.36
CA GLY A 122 -4.89 4.13 15.83
C GLY A 122 -5.85 4.57 16.93
N SER A 123 -5.78 3.88 18.08
CA SER A 123 -6.66 4.11 19.21
C SER A 123 -6.44 5.47 19.88
N ASP A 124 -5.20 5.98 19.83
CA ASP A 124 -4.85 7.30 20.35
C ASP A 124 -5.41 8.46 19.50
N VAL A 125 -5.73 8.18 18.23
CA VAL A 125 -6.23 9.17 17.26
C VAL A 125 -7.68 8.94 16.84
N GLY A 126 -8.38 8.10 17.60
CA GLY A 126 -9.82 7.90 17.52
C GLY A 126 -10.28 6.95 16.42
N LEU A 127 -9.40 6.10 15.88
CA LEU A 127 -9.83 4.89 15.20
C LEU A 127 -10.17 3.86 16.28
N ASP A 128 -11.39 3.33 16.27
CA ASP A 128 -11.80 2.24 17.13
C ASP A 128 -11.29 0.91 16.55
N ALA A 129 -10.98 -0.06 17.40
CA ALA A 129 -10.63 -1.43 16.98
C ALA A 129 -11.87 -2.20 16.53
N ILE A 130 -12.53 -1.70 15.49
CA ILE A 130 -13.66 -2.32 14.78
C ILE A 130 -13.25 -2.61 13.35
N ALA A 131 -13.77 -3.70 12.80
CA ALA A 131 -13.37 -4.16 11.47
C ALA A 131 -13.58 -3.14 10.33
N SER A 132 -14.43 -2.12 10.50
CA SER A 132 -14.63 -1.06 9.50
C SER A 132 -13.59 0.06 9.56
N GLU A 133 -12.80 0.14 10.62
CA GLU A 133 -11.74 1.15 10.81
C GLU A 133 -10.34 0.51 10.76
N ASN A 134 -10.26 -0.74 10.29
CA ASN A 134 -9.00 -1.40 9.90
C ASN A 134 -8.33 -0.58 8.80
N ILE A 135 -7.06 -0.20 8.98
CA ILE A 135 -6.28 0.48 7.96
C ILE A 135 -5.83 -0.54 6.92
N ASP A 136 -6.44 -0.52 5.76
CA ASP A 136 -6.19 -1.51 4.71
C ASP A 136 -5.35 -0.99 3.54
N ALA A 137 -5.23 0.33 3.40
CA ALA A 137 -4.27 0.97 2.51
C ALA A 137 -3.53 2.11 3.21
N LEU A 138 -2.27 2.31 2.85
CA LEU A 138 -1.46 3.41 3.38
C LEU A 138 -0.42 3.90 2.38
N GLY A 139 -0.05 5.16 2.50
CA GLY A 139 0.96 5.77 1.64
C GLY A 139 1.51 7.07 2.22
N ARG A 140 2.27 7.79 1.39
CA ARG A 140 2.86 9.09 1.75
C ARG A 140 2.44 10.17 0.77
N THR A 141 2.16 11.36 1.29
CA THR A 141 2.16 12.56 0.46
C THR A 141 3.58 12.89 -0.02
N PRO A 142 3.76 13.73 -1.07
CA PRO A 142 5.09 14.15 -1.50
C PRO A 142 5.89 14.92 -0.44
N ASP A 143 5.21 15.58 0.50
CA ASP A 143 5.79 16.25 1.67
C ASP A 143 6.07 15.31 2.85
N GLY A 144 5.66 14.04 2.76
CA GLY A 144 6.00 12.98 3.71
C GLY A 144 4.95 12.70 4.79
N ASP A 145 3.77 13.32 4.70
CA ASP A 145 2.67 13.04 5.62
C ASP A 145 2.06 11.67 5.33
N LEU A 146 1.53 11.04 6.37
CA LEU A 146 0.91 9.74 6.27
C LEU A 146 -0.48 9.89 5.64
N LEU A 147 -0.77 9.01 4.68
CA LEU A 147 -2.09 8.81 4.11
C LEU A 147 -2.58 7.40 4.44
N VAL A 148 -3.87 7.23 4.67
CA VAL A 148 -4.52 5.94 4.95
C VAL A 148 -5.88 5.84 4.25
N SER A 149 -6.30 4.62 3.93
CA SER A 149 -7.69 4.22 3.70
C SER A 149 -8.11 3.26 4.82
N VAL A 150 -9.40 2.98 4.93
CA VAL A 150 -9.92 1.95 5.84
C VAL A 150 -10.89 1.02 5.11
N ALA A 151 -11.03 -0.22 5.60
CA ALA A 151 -11.86 -1.26 4.98
C ALA A 151 -13.39 -1.04 5.04
N GLY A 152 -13.84 0.12 5.50
CA GLY A 152 -15.24 0.43 5.78
C GLY A 152 -15.43 1.92 6.03
N SER A 153 -16.49 2.29 6.74
CA SER A 153 -16.65 3.67 7.18
C SER A 153 -15.86 3.97 8.45
N PHE A 154 -15.23 5.14 8.51
CA PHE A 154 -14.55 5.64 9.71
C PHE A 154 -15.18 6.91 10.27
N SER A 155 -14.95 7.15 11.56
CA SER A 155 -15.30 8.37 12.27
C SER A 155 -14.26 8.72 13.35
N ALA A 156 -13.12 9.26 12.93
CA ALA A 156 -12.02 9.61 13.84
C ALA A 156 -11.73 11.12 13.86
N GLY A 157 -11.45 11.67 15.04
CA GLY A 157 -11.00 13.05 15.18
C GLY A 157 -11.98 14.13 14.66
N GLY A 158 -13.26 13.79 14.50
CA GLY A 158 -14.29 14.68 13.92
C GLY A 158 -14.34 14.69 12.39
N VAL A 159 -13.62 13.79 11.74
CA VAL A 159 -13.70 13.51 10.29
C VAL A 159 -14.43 12.19 10.10
N THR A 160 -15.18 12.07 9.02
CA THR A 160 -15.89 10.86 8.61
C THR A 160 -15.64 10.58 7.13
N GLY A 161 -15.71 9.32 6.73
CA GLY A 161 -15.53 8.90 5.34
C GLY A 161 -15.89 7.43 5.16
N GLY A 162 -15.93 6.99 3.91
CA GLY A 162 -16.21 5.62 3.50
C GLY A 162 -14.95 4.79 3.22
N ASP A 163 -15.18 3.60 2.68
CA ASP A 163 -14.15 2.63 2.27
C ASP A 163 -13.39 3.07 1.01
N GLU A 164 -13.97 3.99 0.25
CA GLU A 164 -13.43 4.52 -0.99
C GLU A 164 -12.57 5.79 -0.82
N ASP A 165 -12.36 6.24 0.42
CA ASP A 165 -11.77 7.53 0.74
C ASP A 165 -10.32 7.42 1.23
N ILE A 166 -9.51 8.46 0.98
CA ILE A 166 -8.14 8.54 1.52
C ILE A 166 -8.02 9.74 2.46
N PHE A 167 -7.48 9.49 3.65
CA PHE A 167 -7.32 10.46 4.72
C PHE A 167 -5.86 10.76 4.98
N ARG A 168 -5.56 12.02 5.30
CA ARG A 168 -4.24 12.48 5.74
C ARG A 168 -4.21 12.61 7.25
N PHE A 169 -3.13 12.10 7.85
CA PHE A 169 -2.81 12.34 9.25
C PHE A 169 -1.76 13.46 9.38
N ASP A 170 -2.18 14.61 9.91
CA ASP A 170 -1.29 15.69 10.33
C ASP A 170 -0.77 15.39 11.74
N ALA A 171 0.38 14.72 11.80
CA ALA A 171 0.96 14.21 13.03
C ALA A 171 1.64 15.32 13.85
N THR A 172 1.26 15.42 15.13
CA THR A 172 2.00 16.19 16.15
C THR A 172 2.95 15.30 16.96
N SER A 173 2.62 14.01 17.10
CA SER A 173 3.49 12.93 17.59
C SER A 173 3.13 11.61 16.91
N LEU A 174 4.12 10.73 16.77
CA LEU A 174 4.03 9.37 16.22
C LEU A 174 4.59 8.38 17.25
N GLY A 175 4.23 7.10 17.13
CA GLY A 175 4.64 6.00 18.01
C GLY A 175 3.54 5.61 19.01
N ASP A 176 3.93 5.03 20.15
CA ASP A 176 2.97 4.52 21.15
C ASP A 176 2.12 5.60 21.84
N GLU A 177 2.44 6.89 21.66
CA GLU A 177 1.64 8.03 22.12
C GLU A 177 1.36 8.92 20.90
N THR A 178 0.51 8.42 20.00
CA THR A 178 0.22 9.12 18.73
C THR A 178 -0.71 10.31 18.99
N ALA A 179 -0.45 11.45 18.35
CA ALA A 179 -1.35 12.59 18.44
C ALA A 179 -1.31 13.39 17.15
N GLY A 180 -2.47 13.86 16.69
CA GLY A 180 -2.58 14.62 15.46
C GLY A 180 -4.01 14.88 15.07
N ALA A 181 -4.23 15.26 13.82
CA ALA A 181 -5.55 15.48 13.27
C ALA A 181 -5.70 14.78 11.92
N TRP A 182 -6.90 14.25 11.69
CA TRP A 182 -7.30 13.70 10.41
C TRP A 182 -7.84 14.79 9.48
N SER A 183 -7.72 14.58 8.17
CA SER A 183 -8.38 15.38 7.14
C SER A 183 -8.62 14.54 5.88
N LEU A 184 -9.74 14.75 5.20
CA LEU A 184 -10.04 14.08 3.93
C LEU A 184 -9.11 14.60 2.82
N THR A 185 -8.44 13.69 2.11
CA THR A 185 -7.53 14.00 0.99
C THR A 185 -8.11 13.57 -0.34
N PHE A 186 -8.84 12.46 -0.40
CA PHE A 186 -9.52 11.99 -1.59
C PHE A 186 -10.90 11.49 -1.17
N ASP A 187 -11.92 12.06 -1.80
CA ASP A 187 -13.32 11.62 -1.68
C ASP A 187 -13.61 10.71 -2.87
N GLY A 188 -13.74 9.41 -2.63
CA GLY A 188 -13.97 8.42 -3.70
C GLY A 188 -15.40 8.45 -4.22
N SER A 189 -16.36 8.89 -3.41
CA SER A 189 -17.77 9.01 -3.80
C SER A 189 -17.95 10.08 -4.90
N ASP A 190 -17.19 11.17 -4.82
CA ASP A 190 -17.12 12.19 -5.89
C ASP A 190 -16.58 11.63 -7.22
N MET A 191 -15.88 10.50 -7.15
CA MET A 191 -15.35 9.76 -8.28
C MET A 191 -16.15 8.49 -8.62
N ALA A 192 -17.35 8.34 -8.05
CA ALA A 192 -18.29 7.22 -8.24
C ALA A 192 -17.78 5.84 -7.77
N LEU A 193 -16.85 5.82 -6.82
CA LEU A 193 -16.36 4.59 -6.16
C LEU A 193 -17.28 4.15 -4.99
N ASP A 194 -18.53 4.60 -4.98
CA ASP A 194 -19.54 4.27 -3.96
C ASP A 194 -20.81 3.65 -4.59
N THR A 195 -20.73 3.24 -5.85
CA THR A 195 -21.91 2.91 -6.67
C THR A 195 -22.15 1.40 -6.82
N ALA A 196 -21.12 0.59 -6.58
CA ALA A 196 -21.17 -0.86 -6.55
C ALA A 196 -20.64 -1.41 -5.22
N THR A 197 -20.90 -2.70 -4.98
CA THR A 197 -20.38 -3.39 -3.80
C THR A 197 -18.90 -3.72 -4.01
N GLY A 198 -18.03 -3.34 -3.08
CA GLY A 198 -16.60 -3.68 -3.12
C GLY A 198 -15.73 -2.67 -3.85
N GLU A 199 -16.22 -1.45 -4.11
CA GLU A 199 -15.43 -0.30 -4.60
C GLU A 199 -14.62 0.35 -3.45
N ASP A 200 -14.05 -0.49 -2.60
CA ASP A 200 -13.21 -0.15 -1.45
C ASP A 200 -11.76 0.04 -1.93
N ILE A 201 -11.09 1.13 -1.53
CA ILE A 201 -9.68 1.38 -1.87
C ILE A 201 -8.78 0.63 -0.90
N ASP A 202 -8.25 -0.50 -1.35
CA ASP A 202 -7.40 -1.41 -0.57
C ASP A 202 -5.90 -1.32 -0.94
N GLY A 203 -5.54 -0.31 -1.72
CA GLY A 203 -4.16 -0.04 -2.10
C GLY A 203 -4.03 1.27 -2.88
N PHE A 204 -3.00 2.04 -2.56
CA PHE A 204 -2.68 3.22 -3.34
C PHE A 204 -1.20 3.60 -3.27
N TRP A 205 -0.78 4.39 -4.24
CA TRP A 205 0.52 5.05 -4.26
C TRP A 205 0.40 6.46 -4.84
N VAL A 206 1.01 7.44 -4.16
CA VAL A 206 1.07 8.83 -4.65
C VAL A 206 2.36 9.03 -5.43
N ASP A 207 2.24 9.48 -6.68
CA ASP A 207 3.42 9.86 -7.48
C ASP A 207 4.07 11.10 -6.86
N PRO A 208 5.30 11.01 -6.30
CA PRO A 208 5.93 12.14 -5.64
C PRO A 208 6.29 13.28 -6.62
N ALA A 209 6.33 13.01 -7.93
CA ALA A 209 6.62 14.03 -8.93
C ALA A 209 5.38 14.79 -9.40
N THR A 210 4.20 14.16 -9.37
CA THR A 210 2.98 14.71 -9.98
C THR A 210 1.80 14.85 -9.02
N GLY A 211 1.81 14.16 -7.89
CA GLY A 211 0.68 14.01 -6.98
C GLY A 211 -0.43 13.10 -7.51
N ALA A 212 -0.22 12.41 -8.64
CA ALA A 212 -1.19 11.45 -9.17
C ALA A 212 -1.40 10.28 -8.20
N LEU A 213 -2.65 9.93 -7.95
CA LEU A 213 -3.03 8.79 -7.13
C LEU A 213 -3.15 7.56 -8.02
N TYR A 214 -2.34 6.55 -7.79
CA TYR A 214 -2.51 5.22 -8.35
C TYR A 214 -3.26 4.41 -7.30
N LEU A 215 -4.28 3.67 -7.72
CA LEU A 215 -5.26 3.04 -6.85
C LEU A 215 -5.48 1.58 -7.27
N SER A 216 -5.81 0.73 -6.30
CA SER A 216 -6.46 -0.57 -6.46
C SER A 216 -7.81 -0.54 -5.75
N SER A 217 -8.62 -1.57 -5.97
CA SER A 217 -9.85 -1.77 -5.22
C SER A 217 -10.07 -3.23 -4.84
N LEU A 218 -10.81 -3.46 -3.75
CA LEU A 218 -11.09 -4.79 -3.22
C LEU A 218 -11.78 -5.73 -4.22
N ASP A 219 -12.67 -5.19 -5.06
CA ASP A 219 -13.39 -5.89 -6.11
C ASP A 219 -13.45 -5.06 -7.41
N PHE A 220 -14.45 -5.31 -8.26
CA PHE A 220 -14.74 -4.50 -9.44
C PHE A 220 -14.97 -3.03 -9.09
N PHE A 221 -14.34 -2.15 -9.88
CA PHE A 221 -14.51 -0.70 -9.75
C PHE A 221 -14.96 -0.06 -11.07
N THR A 222 -15.65 1.08 -10.96
CA THR A 222 -15.83 2.03 -12.06
C THR A 222 -15.57 3.45 -11.57
N ILE A 223 -14.44 4.03 -11.98
CA ILE A 223 -14.10 5.40 -11.61
C ILE A 223 -14.58 6.40 -12.68
N GLY A 224 -15.35 7.40 -12.23
CA GLY A 224 -15.89 8.48 -13.05
C GLY A 224 -16.77 7.97 -14.20
N VAL A 225 -16.43 8.35 -15.44
CA VAL A 225 -17.19 7.97 -16.65
C VAL A 225 -16.42 7.01 -17.54
N GLY A 226 -16.14 5.81 -17.03
CA GLY A 226 -15.88 4.65 -17.88
C GLY A 226 -14.47 4.05 -17.84
N VAL A 227 -13.66 4.37 -16.84
CA VAL A 227 -12.53 3.50 -16.49
C VAL A 227 -13.05 2.48 -15.48
N ALA A 228 -12.92 1.20 -15.82
CA ALA A 228 -13.38 0.09 -14.99
C ALA A 228 -12.37 -1.05 -15.06
N GLY A 229 -12.35 -1.86 -14.02
CA GLY A 229 -11.48 -3.01 -13.87
C GLY A 229 -11.98 -3.94 -12.77
N ASP A 230 -11.16 -4.92 -12.43
CA ASP A 230 -11.37 -5.82 -11.30
C ASP A 230 -10.27 -5.68 -10.24
N LYS A 231 -10.37 -6.46 -9.17
CA LYS A 231 -9.46 -6.45 -8.02
C LYS A 231 -7.96 -6.65 -8.32
N ASN A 232 -7.59 -7.09 -9.53
CA ASN A 232 -6.18 -7.22 -9.91
C ASN A 232 -5.70 -6.10 -10.84
N ASP A 233 -6.57 -5.14 -11.14
CA ASP A 233 -6.26 -3.97 -11.94
C ASP A 233 -5.86 -2.79 -11.07
N LEU A 234 -4.90 -2.02 -11.57
CA LEU A 234 -4.53 -0.71 -11.05
C LEU A 234 -5.04 0.37 -11.99
N TYR A 235 -5.48 1.46 -11.40
CA TYR A 235 -5.96 2.65 -12.11
C TYR A 235 -5.31 3.91 -11.53
N VAL A 236 -5.43 5.02 -12.25
CA VAL A 236 -4.84 6.30 -11.87
C VAL A 236 -5.89 7.40 -11.87
N CYS A 237 -5.78 8.28 -10.90
CA CYS A 237 -6.55 9.49 -10.72
C CYS A 237 -5.56 10.67 -10.74
N ALA A 238 -5.48 11.36 -11.88
CA ALA A 238 -4.63 12.54 -12.02
C ALA A 238 -5.36 13.77 -11.46
N PRO A 239 -4.90 14.35 -10.33
CA PRO A 239 -5.70 15.28 -9.54
C PRO A 239 -5.97 16.60 -10.28
N GLY A 240 -7.24 17.02 -10.25
CA GLY A 240 -7.66 18.39 -10.55
C GLY A 240 -7.95 19.16 -9.25
N SER A 241 -8.76 18.57 -8.38
CA SER A 241 -8.97 18.96 -6.97
C SER A 241 -9.02 17.71 -6.09
N LEU A 242 -8.57 17.87 -4.84
CA LEU A 242 -8.51 16.84 -3.80
C LEU A 242 -9.20 17.38 -2.53
N GLY A 243 -9.64 16.49 -1.65
CA GLY A 243 -10.47 16.74 -0.46
C GLY A 243 -11.96 16.48 -0.71
N GLU A 244 -12.83 17.13 0.07
CA GLU A 244 -14.32 16.98 0.03
C GLU A 244 -15.00 17.32 -1.32
N ALA A 245 -14.24 17.82 -2.28
CA ALA A 245 -14.72 18.13 -3.62
C ALA A 245 -13.67 17.58 -4.61
N THR A 246 -13.55 16.26 -4.61
CA THR A 246 -12.54 15.56 -5.39
C THR A 246 -12.96 15.59 -6.86
N ALA A 247 -11.99 15.93 -7.71
CA ALA A 247 -12.17 15.83 -9.15
C ALA A 247 -10.82 15.49 -9.77
N CYS A 248 -10.77 14.38 -10.49
CA CYS A 248 -9.56 13.97 -11.18
C CYS A 248 -9.85 13.42 -12.58
N THR A 249 -8.79 13.26 -13.36
CA THR A 249 -8.87 12.57 -14.65
C THR A 249 -8.52 11.11 -14.44
N PRO A 250 -9.48 10.17 -14.56
CA PRO A 250 -9.21 8.75 -14.40
C PRO A 250 -8.49 8.16 -15.61
N GLY A 251 -7.71 7.10 -15.38
CA GLY A 251 -7.09 6.29 -16.42
C GLY A 251 -6.84 4.86 -15.94
N PHE A 252 -6.91 3.88 -16.85
CA PHE A 252 -6.43 2.53 -16.57
C PHE A 252 -4.90 2.52 -16.52
N PHE A 253 -4.31 1.80 -15.57
CA PHE A 253 -2.85 1.74 -15.42
C PHE A 253 -2.29 0.36 -15.78
N TRP A 254 -2.71 -0.70 -15.10
CA TRP A 254 -2.05 -2.00 -15.18
C TRP A 254 -3.00 -3.15 -14.82
N ASP A 255 -2.85 -4.31 -15.46
CA ASP A 255 -3.66 -5.53 -15.23
C ASP A 255 -2.75 -6.63 -14.68
N ALA A 256 -2.76 -6.89 -13.37
CA ALA A 256 -1.86 -7.87 -12.79
C ALA A 256 -2.15 -9.29 -13.29
N GLY A 257 -3.41 -9.61 -13.61
CA GLY A 257 -3.84 -10.87 -14.19
C GLY A 257 -3.16 -11.14 -15.54
N ALA A 258 -3.12 -10.15 -16.43
CA ALA A 258 -2.40 -10.21 -17.71
C ALA A 258 -0.88 -10.36 -17.53
N HIS A 259 -0.37 -10.06 -16.34
CA HIS A 259 1.03 -10.18 -15.96
C HIS A 259 1.32 -11.37 -15.02
N GLY A 260 0.37 -12.31 -14.91
CA GLY A 260 0.57 -13.58 -14.22
C GLY A 260 0.16 -13.61 -12.75
N LEU A 261 -0.63 -12.65 -12.28
CA LEU A 261 -1.30 -12.71 -10.98
C LEU A 261 -2.80 -13.01 -11.17
N GLU A 262 -3.11 -14.16 -11.78
CA GLU A 262 -4.49 -14.53 -12.11
C GLU A 262 -5.34 -14.75 -10.85
N GLY A 263 -6.45 -14.01 -10.75
CA GLY A 263 -7.46 -14.17 -9.69
C GLY A 263 -7.04 -13.68 -8.30
N GLY A 264 -5.82 -13.13 -8.17
CA GLY A 264 -5.39 -12.41 -6.97
C GLY A 264 -6.13 -11.08 -6.83
N ASN A 265 -6.04 -10.47 -5.67
CA ASN A 265 -6.37 -9.07 -5.46
C ASN A 265 -5.06 -8.32 -5.18
N VAL A 266 -4.79 -7.22 -5.88
CA VAL A 266 -3.64 -6.34 -5.63
C VAL A 266 -4.05 -5.35 -4.55
N ARG A 267 -3.42 -5.44 -3.38
CA ARG A 267 -3.64 -4.51 -2.25
C ARG A 267 -2.54 -3.47 -2.21
N GLY A 268 -2.05 -3.08 -1.03
CA GLY A 268 -0.93 -2.13 -0.88
C GLY A 268 0.18 -2.34 -1.92
N PHE A 269 0.61 -1.25 -2.55
CA PHE A 269 1.64 -1.28 -3.59
C PHE A 269 2.47 0.00 -3.64
N THR A 270 3.62 -0.07 -4.29
CA THR A 270 4.49 1.08 -4.56
C THR A 270 5.07 0.97 -5.96
N LEU A 271 5.05 2.08 -6.69
CA LEU A 271 5.63 2.18 -8.02
C LEU A 271 7.03 2.81 -7.93
N ILE A 272 8.03 2.10 -8.46
CA ILE A 272 9.36 2.67 -8.69
C ILE A 272 9.52 2.83 -10.21
N PRO A 273 9.31 4.03 -10.77
CA PRO A 273 9.41 4.22 -12.21
C PRO A 273 10.85 4.06 -12.71
N ALA A 274 11.00 3.77 -14.01
CA ALA A 274 12.30 3.78 -14.66
C ALA A 274 12.90 5.19 -14.58
N GLN A 275 14.22 5.30 -14.43
CA GLN A 275 14.92 6.59 -14.43
C GLN A 275 14.54 7.41 -15.66
N GLY A 276 13.98 8.61 -15.46
CA GLY A 276 13.56 9.52 -16.54
C GLY A 276 12.14 9.29 -17.06
N VAL A 277 11.35 8.44 -16.41
CA VAL A 277 9.94 8.16 -16.70
C VAL A 277 9.13 8.66 -15.50
N THR A 278 8.19 9.58 -15.70
CA THR A 278 7.20 9.91 -14.65
C THR A 278 6.18 8.77 -14.55
N GLY A 279 5.41 8.64 -13.45
CA GLY A 279 4.37 7.60 -13.36
C GLY A 279 3.46 7.59 -14.60
N ALA A 280 3.12 8.78 -15.10
CA ALA A 280 2.32 8.98 -16.31
C ALA A 280 2.97 8.47 -17.62
N GLN A 281 4.29 8.25 -17.65
CA GLN A 281 5.04 7.77 -18.83
C GLN A 281 5.41 6.28 -18.75
N ALA A 282 5.26 5.62 -17.60
CA ALA A 282 5.36 4.16 -17.50
C ALA A 282 4.21 3.47 -18.25
N VAL A 283 3.15 4.25 -18.56
CA VAL A 283 1.99 3.91 -19.36
C VAL A 283 2.28 4.14 -20.85
N ALA A 284 3.06 3.27 -21.49
CA ALA A 284 2.70 2.96 -22.87
C ALA A 284 1.48 2.04 -22.75
N PRO A 285 0.28 2.42 -23.21
CA PRO A 285 -0.83 1.48 -23.24
C PRO A 285 -0.37 0.32 -24.11
N ALA A 286 -0.15 -0.85 -23.51
CA ALA A 286 -0.33 -2.07 -24.28
C ALA A 286 -1.75 -1.94 -24.84
N SER A 287 -1.90 -2.01 -26.16
CA SER A 287 -3.23 -1.95 -26.76
C SER A 287 -4.00 -3.17 -26.23
N GLN A 288 -4.74 -3.00 -25.14
CA GLN A 288 -5.64 -4.04 -24.67
C GLN A 288 -6.75 -4.09 -25.72
N ALA A 289 -6.72 -5.16 -26.50
CA ALA A 289 -7.87 -5.56 -27.28
C ALA A 289 -8.97 -5.86 -26.25
N LEU A 290 -9.91 -4.92 -26.13
CA LEU A 290 -11.16 -4.99 -25.39
C LEU A 290 -11.68 -6.45 -25.38
N HIS A 291 -11.39 -7.22 -24.33
CA HIS A 291 -11.94 -8.58 -24.21
C HIS A 291 -13.33 -8.43 -23.59
N LEU A 292 -14.28 -7.92 -24.38
CA LEU A 292 -15.68 -8.06 -24.03
C LEU A 292 -15.99 -9.55 -23.94
N PRO A 293 -16.54 -10.06 -22.82
CA PRO A 293 -17.05 -11.41 -22.79
C PRO A 293 -18.14 -11.53 -23.85
N LEU A 294 -17.97 -12.47 -24.79
CA LEU A 294 -19.03 -12.82 -25.73
C LEU A 294 -20.23 -13.34 -24.93
N ILE A 295 -21.21 -12.47 -24.70
CA ILE A 295 -22.56 -12.88 -24.33
C ILE A 295 -23.13 -13.61 -25.54
N THR A 296 -22.94 -14.92 -25.60
CA THR A 296 -23.72 -15.78 -26.48
C THR A 296 -25.09 -15.97 -25.83
N ARG A 297 -26.10 -15.24 -26.33
CA ARG A 297 -27.50 -15.59 -26.06
C ARG A 297 -27.93 -16.73 -27.00
N PRO A 298 -28.73 -17.70 -26.51
CA PRO A 298 -29.34 -18.72 -27.36
C PRO A 298 -30.38 -18.12 -28.33
#